data_AF-A0A1W1CV06-F1
#
_entry.id   AF-A0A1W1CV06-F1
#
_cell.length_a   1.000
_cell.length_b   1.000
_cell.length_c   1.000
_cell.angle_alpha   90.00
_cell.angle_beta   90.00
_cell.angle_gamma   90.00
#
_symmetry.space_group_name_H-M   'P 1'
#
loop_
_entity.id
_entity.type
_entity.pdbx_description
1 polymer ?
#
loop_
_entity_poly.entity_id
_entity_poly.type
_entity_poly.pdbx_seq_one_letter_code
_entity_poly.pdbx_strand_id
1 'polypeptide(L)' 'MPTKIKKYTVLKSPHVNKDSREQFEIRIHGRMIDIVSATSDTIDSLMKLDLAPEVDVEIRSMNK' A
#
# COMPACT_ATOMS: atom_id res chain seq x y z
N MET A 1 1.07 9.91 3.18
CA MET A 1 -0.40 10.01 2.96
C MET A 1 -1.14 9.35 4.11
N PRO A 2 -2.41 9.70 4.38
CA PRO A 2 -3.21 8.99 5.38
C PRO A 2 -3.29 7.51 5.02
N THR A 3 -3.05 6.65 6.01
CA THR A 3 -3.11 5.20 5.85
C THR A 3 -4.56 4.78 5.66
N LYS A 4 -4.84 4.00 4.60
CA LYS A 4 -6.18 3.47 4.39
C LYS A 4 -6.33 2.23 5.25
N ILE A 5 -7.31 2.24 6.16
CA ILE A 5 -7.57 1.14 7.08
C ILE A 5 -8.87 0.46 6.66
N LYS A 6 -8.79 -0.82 6.26
CA LYS A 6 -9.96 -1.67 6.01
C LYS A 6 -10.14 -2.61 7.19
N LYS A 7 -11.27 -2.51 7.89
CA LYS A 7 -11.58 -3.33 9.07
C LYS A 7 -12.63 -4.38 8.72
N TYR A 8 -12.41 -5.61 9.14
CA TYR A 8 -13.31 -6.74 8.99
C TYR A 8 -13.61 -7.30 10.37
N THR A 9 -14.87 -7.63 10.63
CA THR A 9 -15.27 -8.25 11.89
C THR A 9 -16.03 -9.53 11.59
N VAL A 10 -15.50 -10.65 12.06
CA VAL A 10 -16.02 -12.00 11.80
C VAL A 10 -16.44 -12.64 13.12
N LEU A 11 -17.45 -13.51 13.08
CA LEU A 11 -17.80 -14.33 14.23
C LEU A 11 -16.75 -15.43 14.40
N LYS A 12 -16.30 -15.67 15.64
CA LYS A 12 -15.34 -16.77 15.90
C LYS A 12 -15.96 -18.14 15.68
N SER A 13 -17.25 -18.28 15.94
CA SER A 13 -17.98 -19.54 15.81
C SER A 13 -18.81 -19.56 14.53
N PRO A 14 -18.88 -20.71 13.84
CA PRO A 14 -19.82 -20.89 12.73
C PRO A 14 -21.29 -20.92 13.18
N HIS A 15 -21.58 -21.18 14.48
CA HIS A 15 -22.94 -21.28 15.00
C HIS A 15 -23.10 -20.64 16.39
N VAL A 16 -24.23 -19.94 16.58
CA VAL A 16 -24.82 -19.42 17.84
C VAL A 16 -24.03 -18.34 18.61
N ASN A 17 -22.71 -18.34 18.63
CA ASN A 17 -21.94 -17.40 19.47
C ASN A 17 -21.75 -16.02 18.81
N LYS A 18 -22.73 -15.11 18.97
CA LYS A 18 -22.74 -13.76 18.37
C LYS A 18 -21.84 -12.73 19.06
N ASP A 19 -21.61 -12.91 20.36
CA ASP A 19 -20.85 -11.97 21.20
C ASP A 19 -19.33 -12.17 21.06
N SER A 20 -18.91 -13.36 20.60
CA SER A 20 -17.53 -13.65 20.31
C SER A 20 -17.19 -13.23 18.88
N ARG A 21 -16.51 -12.08 18.75
CA ARG A 21 -16.08 -11.51 17.47
C ARG A 21 -14.56 -11.39 17.38
N GLU A 22 -14.02 -11.60 16.19
CA GLU A 22 -12.65 -11.29 15.83
C GLU A 22 -12.61 -10.07 14.93
N GLN A 23 -11.65 -9.19 15.20
CA GLN A 23 -11.40 -8.01 14.39
C GLN A 23 -10.10 -8.20 13.64
N PHE A 24 -10.19 -8.13 12.31
CA PHE A 24 -9.05 -8.13 11.41
C PHE A 24 -8.97 -6.77 10.74
N GLU A 25 -7.77 -6.32 10.40
CA GLU A 25 -7.59 -5.13 9.60
C GLU A 25 -6.47 -5.29 8.58
N ILE A 26 -6.66 -4.62 7.45
CA ILE A 26 -5.64 -4.45 6.42
C ILE A 26 -5.31 -2.95 6.38
N ARG A 27 -4.04 -2.62 6.59
CA ARG A 27 -3.52 -1.25 6.54
C ARG A 27 -2.71 -1.08 5.27
N ILE A 28 -3.11 -0.13 4.42
CA ILE A 28 -2.38 0.22 3.21
C ILE A 28 -1.59 1.51 3.49
N HIS A 29 -0.27 1.40 3.45
CA HIS A 29 0.66 2.49 3.70
C HIS A 29 1.15 3.09 2.38
N GLY A 30 0.62 4.26 2.00
CA GLY A 30 1.03 4.98 0.80
C GLY A 30 2.10 6.04 1.11
N ARG A 31 3.20 6.01 0.35
CA ARG A 31 4.22 7.06 0.30
C ARG A 31 4.20 7.71 -1.08
N MET A 32 4.42 9.02 -1.14
CA MET A 32 4.57 9.77 -2.39
C MET A 32 5.93 10.45 -2.33
N ILE A 33 6.72 10.28 -3.38
CA ILE A 33 8.01 10.92 -3.56
C ILE A 33 7.88 11.77 -4.82
N ASP A 34 8.18 13.05 -4.70
CA ASP A 34 8.16 13.99 -5.83
C ASP A 34 9.60 14.34 -6.22
N ILE A 35 9.93 14.25 -7.49
CA ILE A 35 11.27 14.50 -8.04
C ILE A 35 11.19 15.71 -8.96
N VAL A 36 11.71 16.84 -8.48
CA VAL A 36 11.59 18.16 -9.15
C VAL A 36 12.47 18.27 -10.42
N SER A 37 13.49 17.43 -10.55
CA SER A 37 14.36 17.37 -11.74
C SER A 37 14.76 15.93 -12.04
N ALA A 38 13.99 15.25 -12.88
CA ALA A 38 14.31 13.89 -13.32
C ALA A 38 15.26 13.93 -14.53
N THR A 39 16.50 13.50 -14.36
CA THR A 39 17.42 13.19 -15.47
C THR A 39 17.09 11.77 -15.99
N SER A 40 17.32 11.48 -17.27
CA SER A 40 17.13 10.13 -17.86
C SER A 40 17.78 9.02 -17.01
N ASP A 41 18.97 9.29 -16.50
CA ASP A 41 19.77 8.35 -15.72
C ASP A 41 19.13 8.00 -14.36
N THR A 42 18.34 8.92 -13.80
CA THR A 42 17.63 8.72 -12.53
C THR A 42 16.39 7.84 -12.72
N ILE A 43 15.73 7.91 -13.87
CA ILE A 43 14.59 7.06 -14.21
C ILE A 43 15.05 5.60 -14.36
N ASP A 44 16.16 5.39 -15.07
CA ASP A 44 16.75 4.06 -15.26
C ASP A 44 17.23 3.45 -13.94
N SER A 45 17.71 4.28 -13.02
CA SER A 45 18.14 3.84 -11.69
C SER A 45 16.96 3.45 -10.79
N LEU A 46 15.81 4.12 -10.93
CA LEU A 46 14.59 3.80 -10.18
C LEU A 46 13.94 2.49 -10.65
N MET A 47 13.99 2.19 -11.95
CA MET A 47 13.49 0.91 -12.48
C MET A 47 14.35 -0.30 -12.09
N LYS A 48 15.65 -0.09 -11.85
CA LYS A 48 16.61 -1.14 -11.47
C LYS A 48 16.69 -1.38 -9.96
N LEU A 49 15.95 -0.62 -9.16
CA LEU A 49 16.01 -0.75 -7.71
C LEU A 49 15.32 -2.06 -7.28
N ASP A 50 16.00 -2.86 -6.45
CA ASP A 50 15.42 -4.07 -5.87
C ASP A 50 14.36 -3.69 -4.83
N LEU A 51 13.11 -3.69 -5.27
CA LEU A 51 11.95 -3.47 -4.42
C LEU A 51 11.52 -4.79 -3.76
N ALA A 52 11.08 -4.69 -2.51
CA ALA A 52 10.46 -5.82 -1.84
C ALA A 52 9.17 -6.21 -2.58
N PRO A 53 8.84 -7.50 -2.72
CA PRO A 53 7.70 -7.98 -3.51
C PRO A 53 6.33 -7.49 -3.03
N GLU A 54 6.25 -6.94 -1.83
CA GLU A 54 5.01 -6.43 -1.21
C GLU A 54 4.78 -4.93 -1.49
N VAL A 55 5.72 -4.26 -2.18
CA VAL A 55 5.64 -2.83 -2.49
C VAL A 55 5.23 -2.64 -3.94
N ASP A 56 4.06 -2.03 -4.14
CA ASP A 56 3.61 -1.57 -5.46
C ASP A 56 4.12 -0.14 -5.70
N VAL A 57 4.74 0.10 -6.86
CA VAL A 57 5.34 1.38 -7.25
C VAL A 57 4.75 1.83 -8.58
N GLU A 58 4.11 2.99 -8.58
CA GLU A 58 3.60 3.63 -9.78
C GLU A 58 4.42 4.89 -10.09
N ILE A 59 5.08 4.92 -11.25
CA ILE A 59 5.84 6.09 -11.72
C ILE A 59 4.97 6.86 -12.71
N ARG A 60 4.62 8.11 -12.39
CA ARG A 60 3.92 9.03 -13.30
C ARG A 60 4.82 10.20 -13.64
N SER A 61 5.15 10.38 -14.92
CA SER A 61 5.84 11.58 -15.41
C SER A 61 4.79 12.65 -15.75
N MET A 62 4.75 13.71 -14.96
CA MET A 62 3.91 14.88 -15.22
C MET A 62 4.65 15.79 -16.20
N ASN A 63 4.66 15.44 -17.48
CA ASN A 63 4.99 16.41 -18.52
C ASN A 63 3.79 17.34 -18.73
N LYS A 64 4.09 18.63 -18.89
CA LYS A 64 3.12 19.64 -19.34
C LYS A 64 2.62 19.33 -20.75
#